data_AF-A0A7W0M3Z8-F1
#
_entry.id   AF-A0A7W0M3Z8-F1
#
_cell.length_a   1.000
_cell.length_b   1.000
_cell.length_c   1.000
_cell.angle_alpha   90.00
_cell.angle_beta   90.00
_cell.angle_gamma   90.00
#
_symmetry.space_group_name_H-M   'P 1'
#
loop_
_entity.id
_entity.type
_entity.pdbx_description
1 polymer ?
#
loop_
_entity_poly.entity_id
_entity_poly.type
_entity_poly.pdbx_seq_one_letter_code
_entity_poly.pdbx_strand_id
1 'polypeptide(L)'
;MSGLLEVTDPRSRDPFANDEQRASLADLVESFIGTPYAETTAALTALRALGTDEVLVARIGRELATRRHPMPDWLTGLDQARVEPDVWFMTHVLGDGDDYLVGVTLPTGHALSALVYVDHNLGTVVKDAFVVPEPLEDLAIKMGTLIEDPDQSLTRTDPTTTRAVVEAAIDSGSRLYPPLTSDSWPMCRPLVEWMLRMLPTGGVAPELREWSEEARAAIAEAFFASSYGALLDREDER
;
A
#
# COMPACT_ATOMS: atom_id res chain seq x y z
N MET A 1 -10.31 11.67 2.53
CA MET A 1 -9.08 12.40 2.13
C MET A 1 -8.15 11.55 1.28
N SER A 2 -7.77 10.33 1.69
CA SER A 2 -6.92 9.44 0.86
C SER A 2 -7.49 9.25 -0.56
N GLY A 3 -8.77 8.89 -0.69
CA GLY A 3 -9.43 8.76 -1.98
C GLY A 3 -9.42 10.01 -2.88
N LEU A 4 -9.36 11.21 -2.29
CA LEU A 4 -9.33 12.46 -3.06
C LEU A 4 -7.96 12.70 -3.68
N LEU A 5 -6.88 12.38 -2.94
CA LEU A 5 -5.52 12.37 -3.47
C LEU A 5 -5.38 11.33 -4.58
N GLU A 6 -5.95 10.16 -4.35
CA GLU A 6 -5.92 9.05 -5.29
C GLU A 6 -6.58 9.38 -6.63
N VAL A 7 -7.77 10.00 -6.61
CA VAL A 7 -8.47 10.44 -7.84
C VAL A 7 -7.65 11.44 -8.66
N THR A 8 -6.79 12.22 -7.99
CA THR A 8 -5.92 13.20 -8.64
C THR A 8 -4.53 12.66 -9.02
N ASP A 9 -4.21 11.41 -8.63
CA ASP A 9 -2.90 10.81 -8.84
C ASP A 9 -2.68 10.52 -10.35
N PRO A 10 -1.55 10.96 -10.93
CA PRO A 10 -1.22 10.67 -12.33
C PRO A 10 -1.19 9.19 -12.68
N ARG A 11 -0.83 8.32 -11.74
CA ARG A 11 -0.74 6.85 -11.92
C ARG A 11 -2.10 6.19 -12.09
N SER A 12 -3.18 6.89 -11.75
CA SER A 12 -4.56 6.40 -11.87
C SER A 12 -5.29 7.00 -13.07
N ARG A 13 -4.55 7.68 -13.94
CA ARG A 13 -5.08 8.23 -15.19
C ARG A 13 -5.23 7.13 -16.23
N ASP A 14 -6.36 7.17 -16.92
CA ASP A 14 -6.54 6.41 -18.15
C ASP A 14 -5.69 7.09 -19.24
N PRO A 15 -4.65 6.44 -19.79
CA PRO A 15 -3.80 7.02 -20.83
C PRO A 15 -4.53 7.27 -22.15
N PHE A 16 -5.75 6.75 -22.31
CA PHE A 16 -6.59 6.93 -23.50
C PHE A 16 -7.72 7.95 -23.30
N ALA A 17 -7.89 8.51 -22.09
CA ALA A 17 -8.89 9.54 -21.83
C ALA A 17 -8.40 10.92 -22.25
N ASN A 18 -9.32 11.79 -22.71
CA ASN A 18 -8.99 13.19 -23.03
C ASN A 18 -8.65 13.97 -21.75
N ASP A 19 -7.51 14.67 -21.75
CA ASP A 19 -6.99 15.46 -20.60
C ASP A 19 -7.96 16.55 -20.09
N GLU A 20 -8.88 17.04 -20.93
CA GLU A 20 -9.78 18.16 -20.60
C GLU A 20 -10.82 17.86 -19.49
N GLN A 21 -10.96 16.61 -19.05
CA GLN A 21 -12.09 16.21 -18.19
C GLN A 21 -11.78 16.07 -16.69
N ARG A 22 -10.54 16.23 -16.21
CA ARG A 22 -10.22 15.98 -14.78
C ARG A 22 -9.37 17.06 -14.13
N ALA A 23 -9.86 17.53 -12.97
CA ALA A 23 -9.13 18.46 -12.12
C ALA A 23 -7.86 17.81 -11.56
N SER A 24 -6.74 18.52 -11.62
CA SER A 24 -5.50 18.09 -10.99
C SER A 24 -5.52 18.33 -9.48
N LEU A 25 -4.57 17.72 -8.76
CA LEU A 25 -4.39 18.01 -7.34
C LEU A 25 -4.07 19.51 -7.11
N ALA A 26 -3.35 20.14 -8.04
CA ALA A 26 -3.04 21.56 -7.97
C ALA A 26 -4.30 22.43 -8.09
N ASP A 27 -5.22 22.10 -8.99
CA ASP A 27 -6.51 22.81 -9.16
C ASP A 27 -7.37 22.66 -7.90
N LEU A 28 -7.40 21.46 -7.31
CA LEU A 28 -8.13 21.19 -6.09
C LEU A 28 -7.55 22.00 -4.92
N VAL A 29 -6.23 22.00 -4.73
CA VAL A 29 -5.54 22.79 -3.72
C VAL A 29 -5.83 24.28 -3.92
N GLU A 30 -5.81 24.77 -5.16
CA GLU A 30 -6.14 26.15 -5.48
C GLU A 30 -7.57 26.51 -5.07
N SER A 31 -8.53 25.63 -5.34
CA SER A 31 -9.93 25.83 -4.92
C SER A 31 -10.07 25.93 -3.40
N PHE A 32 -9.30 25.12 -2.65
CA PHE A 32 -9.31 25.12 -1.18
C PHE A 32 -8.60 26.33 -0.60
N ILE A 33 -7.53 26.82 -1.26
CA ILE A 33 -6.87 28.08 -0.93
C ILE A 33 -7.87 29.24 -1.09
N GLY A 34 -8.59 29.31 -2.21
CA GLY A 34 -9.56 30.36 -2.49
C GLY A 34 -10.80 30.36 -1.59
N THR A 35 -11.02 29.29 -0.84
CA THR A 35 -12.23 29.10 -0.01
C THR A 35 -11.84 28.85 1.46
N PRO A 36 -11.57 29.88 2.28
CA PRO A 36 -11.01 29.70 3.62
C PRO A 36 -12.09 29.35 4.67
N TYR A 37 -12.59 28.11 4.63
CA TYR A 37 -13.43 27.52 5.69
C TYR A 37 -12.63 26.56 6.57
N ALA A 38 -13.22 26.12 7.69
CA ALA A 38 -12.58 25.14 8.57
C ALA A 38 -12.35 23.80 7.84
N GLU A 39 -13.31 23.37 7.03
CA GLU A 39 -13.28 22.14 6.25
C GLU A 39 -12.15 22.13 5.22
N THR A 40 -11.96 23.23 4.48
CA THR A 40 -10.87 23.34 3.51
C THR A 40 -9.51 23.49 4.18
N THR A 41 -9.47 24.07 5.39
CA THR A 41 -8.26 24.12 6.22
C THR A 41 -7.88 22.71 6.68
N ALA A 42 -8.87 21.92 7.11
CA ALA A 42 -8.66 20.54 7.49
C ALA A 42 -8.18 19.70 6.29
N ALA A 43 -8.82 19.87 5.13
CA ALA A 43 -8.42 19.21 3.89
C ALA A 43 -6.97 19.56 3.51
N LEU A 44 -6.60 20.84 3.49
CA LEU A 44 -5.23 21.28 3.22
C LEU A 44 -4.23 20.72 4.24
N THR A 45 -4.59 20.65 5.52
CA THR A 45 -3.73 20.06 6.56
C THR A 45 -3.46 18.58 6.27
N ALA A 46 -4.48 17.81 5.92
CA ALA A 46 -4.32 16.40 5.52
C ALA A 46 -3.52 16.25 4.21
N LEU A 47 -3.79 17.08 3.20
CA LEU A 47 -3.07 17.07 1.92
C LEU A 47 -1.58 17.36 2.11
N ARG A 48 -1.22 18.28 3.01
CA ARG A 48 0.18 18.58 3.36
C ARG A 48 0.90 17.37 3.95
N ALA A 49 0.21 16.60 4.81
CA ALA A 49 0.81 15.44 5.46
C ALA A 49 0.95 14.24 4.51
N LEU A 50 -0.06 14.01 3.67
CA LEU A 50 -0.10 12.85 2.77
C LEU A 50 0.63 13.10 1.44
N GLY A 51 0.71 14.34 0.96
CA GLY A 51 1.30 14.68 -0.34
C GLY A 51 2.80 14.38 -0.44
N THR A 52 3.27 14.18 -1.68
CA THR A 52 4.67 13.90 -2.04
C THR A 52 5.33 15.04 -2.82
N ASP A 53 4.55 15.87 -3.51
CA ASP A 53 5.06 17.04 -4.24
C ASP A 53 5.49 18.15 -3.27
N GLU A 54 6.80 18.34 -3.11
CA GLU A 54 7.39 19.33 -2.20
C GLU A 54 6.96 20.77 -2.51
N VAL A 55 6.76 21.12 -3.78
CA VAL A 55 6.34 22.47 -4.19
C VAL A 55 4.91 22.72 -3.75
N LEU A 56 4.04 21.74 -3.97
CA LEU A 56 2.65 21.80 -3.56
C LEU A 56 2.51 21.79 -2.03
N VAL A 57 3.24 20.90 -1.34
CA VAL A 57 3.29 20.82 0.13
C VAL A 57 3.77 22.15 0.72
N ALA A 58 4.79 22.79 0.15
CA ALA A 58 5.27 24.09 0.58
C ALA A 58 4.24 25.21 0.34
N ARG A 59 3.51 25.18 -0.79
CA ARG A 59 2.41 26.12 -1.09
C ARG A 59 1.31 25.99 -0.04
N ILE A 60 0.90 24.77 0.28
CA ILE A 60 -0.11 24.49 1.31
C ILE A 60 0.39 24.99 2.68
N GLY A 61 1.65 24.74 3.04
CA GLY A 61 2.23 25.19 4.30
C GLY A 61 2.20 26.71 4.48
N ARG A 62 2.51 27.48 3.43
CA ARG A 62 2.41 28.95 3.45
C ARG A 62 0.99 29.43 3.67
N GLU A 63 0.01 28.82 2.99
CA GLU A 63 -1.40 29.15 3.18
C GLU A 63 -1.85 28.87 4.62
N LEU A 64 -1.58 27.66 5.13
CA LEU A 64 -1.99 27.24 6.47
C LEU A 64 -1.43 28.15 7.56
N ALA A 65 -0.23 28.73 7.38
CA ALA A 65 0.36 29.69 8.32
C ALA A 65 -0.46 30.98 8.49
N THR A 66 -1.28 31.33 7.50
CA THR A 66 -2.17 32.51 7.54
C THR A 66 -3.53 32.19 8.17
N ARG A 67 -3.93 30.92 8.18
CA ARG A 67 -5.23 30.48 8.70
C ARG A 67 -5.23 30.40 10.22
N ARG A 68 -6.41 30.57 10.82
CA ARG A 68 -6.63 30.57 12.28
C ARG A 68 -7.78 29.65 12.73
N HIS A 69 -8.30 28.83 11.82
CA HIS A 69 -9.36 27.88 12.17
C HIS A 69 -8.83 26.84 13.17
N PRO A 70 -9.55 26.56 14.27
CA PRO A 70 -9.17 25.50 15.18
C PRO A 70 -9.28 24.15 14.48
N MET A 71 -8.21 23.36 14.50
CA MET A 71 -8.17 22.02 13.90
C MET A 71 -8.03 20.96 15.01
N PRO A 72 -8.59 19.75 14.82
CA PRO A 72 -8.40 18.66 15.77
C PRO A 72 -6.92 18.30 15.96
N ASP A 73 -6.53 17.96 17.18
CA ASP A 73 -5.14 17.65 17.53
C ASP A 73 -4.56 16.48 16.73
N TRP A 74 -5.40 15.49 16.39
CA TRP A 74 -4.98 14.35 15.56
C TRP A 74 -4.57 14.78 14.15
N LEU A 75 -5.14 15.88 13.64
CA LEU A 75 -4.92 16.37 12.28
C LEU A 75 -3.70 17.30 12.21
N THR A 76 -3.54 18.17 13.19
CA THR A 76 -2.37 19.08 13.26
C THR A 76 -1.09 18.35 13.64
N GLY A 77 -1.21 17.22 14.34
CA GLY A 77 -0.10 16.37 14.74
C GLY A 77 0.27 15.25 13.76
N LEU A 78 -0.31 15.18 12.56
CA LEU A 78 0.01 14.09 11.62
C LEU A 78 1.51 13.97 11.30
N ASP A 79 2.26 15.07 11.35
CA ASP A 79 3.72 15.12 11.15
C ASP A 79 4.53 14.56 12.34
N GLN A 80 3.88 14.39 13.49
CA GLN A 80 4.45 13.83 14.71
C GLN A 80 4.02 12.38 14.95
N ALA A 81 3.28 11.78 14.00
CA ALA A 81 2.97 10.36 14.04
C ALA A 81 4.26 9.53 14.09
N ARG A 82 4.21 8.40 14.80
CA ARG A 82 5.35 7.50 14.99
C ARG A 82 5.01 6.15 14.42
N VAL A 83 5.91 5.58 13.64
CA VAL A 83 5.77 4.20 13.17
C VAL A 83 6.05 3.23 14.30
N GLU A 84 5.30 2.14 14.35
CA GLU A 84 5.61 1.01 15.22
C GLU A 84 6.93 0.37 14.78
N PRO A 85 7.80 -0.04 15.72
CA PRO A 85 9.12 -0.59 15.38
C PRO A 85 9.02 -1.96 14.72
N ASP A 86 8.00 -2.73 15.09
CA ASP A 86 7.74 -4.04 14.53
C ASP A 86 6.79 -3.93 13.33
N VAL A 87 7.02 -4.78 12.34
CA VAL A 87 6.10 -5.01 11.22
C VAL A 87 5.81 -6.51 11.16
N TRP A 88 4.60 -6.87 10.75
CA TRP A 88 4.20 -8.26 10.61
C TRP A 88 4.09 -8.65 9.14
N PHE A 89 4.37 -9.91 8.87
CA PHE A 89 4.39 -10.53 7.56
C PHE A 89 3.61 -11.83 7.61
N MET A 90 2.56 -11.92 6.80
CA MET A 90 1.80 -13.14 6.60
C MET A 90 2.08 -13.67 5.19
N THR A 91 2.37 -14.95 5.08
CA THR A 91 2.66 -15.60 3.81
C THR A 91 2.14 -17.03 3.80
N HIS A 92 1.99 -17.58 2.60
CA HIS A 92 1.67 -18.98 2.36
C HIS A 92 2.91 -19.71 1.79
N VAL A 93 3.06 -21.01 2.03
CA VAL A 93 4.21 -21.79 1.52
C VAL A 93 4.40 -21.73 0.00
N LEU A 94 3.33 -21.45 -0.75
CA LEU A 94 3.37 -21.28 -2.20
C LEU A 94 3.98 -19.94 -2.63
N GLY A 95 4.01 -18.94 -1.74
CA GLY A 95 4.57 -17.62 -2.01
C GLY A 95 3.88 -16.86 -3.14
N ASP A 96 2.60 -17.16 -3.37
CA ASP A 96 1.81 -16.59 -4.47
C ASP A 96 1.13 -15.27 -4.08
N GLY A 97 1.03 -14.99 -2.79
CA GLY A 97 0.69 -13.68 -2.24
C GLY A 97 1.09 -13.53 -0.77
N ASP A 98 1.35 -12.28 -0.39
CA ASP A 98 1.90 -11.90 0.90
C ASP A 98 1.14 -10.72 1.50
N ASP A 99 0.90 -10.73 2.80
CA ASP A 99 0.36 -9.58 3.54
C ASP A 99 1.43 -8.93 4.42
N TYR A 100 1.56 -7.61 4.28
CA TYR A 100 2.44 -6.78 5.10
C TYR A 100 1.59 -5.90 6.02
N LEU A 101 1.82 -6.01 7.33
CA LEU A 101 1.10 -5.22 8.33
C LEU A 101 2.03 -4.16 8.94
N VAL A 102 1.61 -2.90 8.88
CA VAL A 102 2.38 -1.74 9.35
C VAL A 102 1.52 -0.89 10.27
N GLY A 103 2.06 -0.50 11.42
CA GLY A 103 1.36 0.31 12.42
C GLY A 103 1.94 1.72 12.55
N VAL A 104 1.08 2.69 12.83
CA VAL A 104 1.48 4.04 13.26
C VAL A 104 0.64 4.50 14.45
N THR A 105 1.27 5.20 15.37
CA THR A 105 0.64 5.88 16.50
C THR A 105 0.60 7.38 16.26
N LEU A 106 -0.60 7.96 16.28
CA LEU A 106 -0.82 9.40 16.19
C LEU A 106 -0.44 10.11 17.51
N PRO A 107 -0.15 11.43 17.51
CA PRO A 107 0.24 12.13 18.75
C PRO A 107 -0.81 12.14 19.84
N THR A 108 -2.08 11.96 19.47
CA THR A 108 -3.18 11.84 20.42
C THR A 108 -3.25 10.46 21.09
N GLY A 109 -2.37 9.53 20.73
CA GLY A 109 -2.35 8.14 21.21
C GLY A 109 -3.28 7.18 20.45
N HIS A 110 -3.98 7.64 19.41
CA HIS A 110 -4.76 6.76 18.54
C HIS A 110 -3.84 5.98 17.61
N ALA A 111 -4.14 4.70 17.38
CA ALA A 111 -3.39 3.86 16.46
C ALA A 111 -4.10 3.72 15.11
N LEU A 112 -3.30 3.57 14.05
CA LEU A 112 -3.73 3.18 12.71
C LEU A 112 -2.84 2.02 12.26
N SER A 113 -3.45 0.98 11.71
CA SER A 113 -2.71 -0.15 11.13
C SER A 113 -3.15 -0.39 9.71
N ALA A 114 -2.19 -0.64 8.83
CA ALA A 114 -2.42 -1.01 7.44
C ALA A 114 -2.11 -2.49 7.27
N LEU A 115 -2.93 -3.19 6.50
CA LEU A 115 -2.63 -4.48 5.89
C LEU A 115 -2.53 -4.25 4.39
N VAL A 116 -1.43 -4.67 3.78
CA VAL A 116 -1.16 -4.50 2.35
C VAL A 116 -0.92 -5.86 1.72
N TYR A 117 -1.82 -6.26 0.82
CA TYR A 117 -1.74 -7.52 0.11
C TYR A 117 -0.99 -7.36 -1.21
N VAL A 118 0.11 -8.09 -1.34
CA VAL A 118 0.98 -8.15 -2.52
C VAL A 118 0.73 -9.48 -3.24
N ASP A 119 0.29 -9.41 -4.50
CA ASP A 119 0.04 -10.56 -5.36
C ASP A 119 1.26 -10.82 -6.25
N HIS A 120 1.86 -12.00 -6.12
CA HIS A 120 3.06 -12.38 -6.89
C HIS A 120 2.72 -13.00 -8.25
N ASN A 121 1.49 -13.49 -8.44
CA ASN A 121 1.03 -14.07 -9.71
C ASN A 121 0.82 -13.02 -10.80
N LEU A 122 0.61 -11.76 -10.43
CA LEU A 122 0.42 -10.63 -11.33
C LEU A 122 1.65 -9.71 -11.43
N GLY A 123 2.85 -10.26 -11.24
CA GLY A 123 4.10 -9.50 -11.37
C GLY A 123 4.48 -8.72 -10.11
N THR A 124 4.10 -9.22 -8.93
CA THR A 124 4.37 -8.62 -7.61
C THR A 124 3.83 -7.20 -7.52
N VAL A 125 2.53 -7.12 -7.25
CA VAL A 125 1.76 -5.87 -7.28
C VAL A 125 0.87 -5.77 -6.06
N VAL A 126 0.65 -4.57 -5.55
CA VAL A 126 -0.39 -4.36 -4.54
C VAL A 126 -1.75 -4.50 -5.21
N LYS A 127 -2.51 -5.51 -4.77
CA LYS A 127 -3.84 -5.80 -5.29
C LYS A 127 -4.93 -5.30 -4.35
N ASP A 128 -4.66 -5.30 -3.05
CA ASP A 128 -5.56 -4.74 -2.04
C ASP A 128 -4.78 -4.17 -0.85
N ALA A 129 -5.41 -3.24 -0.12
CA ALA A 129 -4.92 -2.80 1.17
C ALA A 129 -6.05 -2.23 2.03
N PHE A 130 -5.97 -2.44 3.34
CA PHE A 130 -6.93 -1.94 4.32
C PHE A 130 -6.21 -1.10 5.36
N VAL A 131 -6.86 -0.06 5.85
CA VAL A 131 -6.37 0.72 7.00
C VAL A 131 -7.45 0.75 8.07
N VAL A 132 -7.10 0.32 9.28
CA VAL A 132 -8.02 0.18 10.41
C VAL A 132 -7.56 1.01 11.61
N PRO A 133 -8.48 1.58 12.41
CA PRO A 133 -8.16 2.39 13.58
C PRO A 133 -7.87 1.54 14.81
N GLU A 134 -6.90 0.63 14.70
CA GLU A 134 -6.54 -0.34 15.75
C GLU A 134 -5.01 -0.47 15.87
N PRO A 135 -4.49 -0.82 17.07
CA PRO A 135 -3.09 -1.14 17.26
C PRO A 135 -2.62 -2.30 16.36
N LEU A 136 -1.36 -2.25 15.93
CA LEU A 136 -0.78 -3.25 15.02
C LEU A 136 -0.82 -4.66 15.60
N GLU A 137 -0.51 -4.79 16.90
CA GLU A 137 -0.54 -6.07 17.59
C GLU A 137 -1.96 -6.65 17.66
N ASP A 138 -3.00 -5.81 17.84
CA ASP A 138 -4.39 -6.28 17.84
C ASP A 138 -4.80 -6.78 16.44
N LEU A 139 -4.39 -6.07 15.38
CA LEU A 139 -4.60 -6.52 14.01
C LEU A 139 -3.85 -7.83 13.74
N ALA A 140 -2.59 -7.95 14.15
CA ALA A 140 -1.80 -9.18 13.99
C ALA A 140 -2.42 -10.36 14.73
N ILE A 141 -2.90 -10.17 15.97
CA ILE A 141 -3.62 -11.20 16.72
C ILE A 141 -4.88 -11.62 15.96
N LYS A 142 -5.68 -10.67 15.46
CA LYS A 142 -6.89 -10.97 14.68
C LYS A 142 -6.56 -11.79 13.45
N MET A 143 -5.55 -11.38 12.67
CA MET A 143 -5.11 -12.12 11.48
C MET A 143 -4.64 -13.52 11.86
N GLY A 144 -3.81 -13.65 12.91
CA GLY A 144 -3.33 -14.94 13.39
C GLY A 144 -4.45 -15.88 13.85
N THR A 145 -5.53 -15.35 14.44
CA THR A 145 -6.70 -16.16 14.83
C THR A 145 -7.56 -16.62 13.65
N LEU A 146 -7.43 -15.98 12.49
CA LEU A 146 -8.15 -16.34 11.26
C LEU A 146 -7.35 -17.32 10.39
N ILE A 147 -6.12 -17.66 10.77
CA ILE A 147 -5.33 -18.68 10.09
C ILE A 147 -5.93 -20.06 10.38
N GLU A 148 -6.61 -20.61 9.39
CA GLU A 148 -7.12 -21.99 9.40
C GLU A 148 -6.20 -22.95 8.62
N ASP A 149 -5.44 -22.41 7.67
CA ASP A 149 -4.54 -23.15 6.80
C ASP A 149 -3.18 -23.39 7.49
N PRO A 150 -2.74 -24.65 7.71
CA PRO A 150 -1.45 -24.94 8.32
C PRO A 150 -0.24 -24.44 7.51
N ASP A 151 -0.43 -24.14 6.22
CA ASP A 151 0.61 -23.65 5.32
C ASP A 151 0.69 -22.11 5.30
N GLN A 152 -0.15 -21.41 6.05
CA GLN A 152 -0.01 -19.98 6.32
C GLN A 152 0.78 -19.73 7.61
N SER A 153 1.62 -18.70 7.58
CA SER A 153 2.39 -18.27 8.75
C SER A 153 2.35 -16.76 8.91
N LEU A 154 2.29 -16.30 10.16
CA LEU A 154 2.36 -14.88 10.53
C LEU A 154 3.59 -14.66 11.42
N THR A 155 4.52 -13.83 10.97
CA THR A 155 5.81 -13.59 11.64
C THR A 155 6.16 -12.12 11.66
N ARG A 156 7.08 -11.71 12.54
CA ARG A 156 7.69 -10.38 12.45
C ARG A 156 8.73 -10.36 11.34
N THR A 157 8.85 -9.24 10.65
CA THR A 157 9.86 -9.05 9.58
C THR A 157 10.62 -7.73 9.74
N ASP A 158 11.63 -7.51 8.91
CA ASP A 158 12.43 -6.29 8.91
C ASP A 158 11.64 -5.10 8.31
N PRO A 159 11.44 -3.99 9.06
CA PRO A 159 10.72 -2.81 8.59
C PRO A 159 11.31 -2.20 7.31
N THR A 160 12.64 -2.25 7.17
CA THR A 160 13.35 -1.69 6.02
C THR A 160 13.05 -2.47 4.74
N THR A 161 13.04 -3.79 4.83
CA THR A 161 12.69 -4.71 3.75
C THR A 161 11.22 -4.61 3.39
N THR A 162 10.32 -4.58 4.38
CA THR A 162 8.88 -4.36 4.16
C THR A 162 8.62 -3.10 3.35
N ARG A 163 9.26 -1.98 3.73
CA ARG A 163 9.15 -0.72 2.98
C ARG A 163 9.54 -0.92 1.52
N ALA A 164 10.71 -1.50 1.26
CA ALA A 164 11.23 -1.68 -0.09
C ALA A 164 10.33 -2.59 -0.95
N VAL A 165 9.83 -3.70 -0.39
CA VAL A 165 8.94 -4.62 -1.09
C VAL A 165 7.62 -3.94 -1.46
N VAL A 166 6.98 -3.30 -0.49
CA VAL A 166 5.66 -2.69 -0.72
C VAL A 166 5.78 -1.49 -1.67
N GLU A 167 6.79 -0.63 -1.52
CA GLU A 167 7.03 0.47 -2.47
C GLU A 167 7.25 -0.05 -3.91
N ALA A 168 8.03 -1.13 -4.08
CA ALA A 168 8.25 -1.75 -5.39
C ALA A 168 6.95 -2.36 -5.96
N ALA A 169 6.12 -2.99 -5.13
CA ALA A 169 4.85 -3.57 -5.56
C ALA A 169 3.81 -2.50 -5.95
N ILE A 170 3.79 -1.34 -5.26
CA ILE A 170 2.96 -0.19 -5.62
C ILE A 170 3.41 0.37 -6.98
N ASP A 171 4.72 0.55 -7.17
CA ASP A 171 5.29 1.05 -8.42
C ASP A 171 5.03 0.09 -9.59
N SER A 172 5.24 -1.21 -9.39
CA SER A 172 4.92 -2.24 -10.39
C SER A 172 3.44 -2.20 -10.79
N GLY A 173 2.53 -2.20 -9.81
CA GLY A 173 1.08 -2.15 -10.05
C GLY A 173 0.63 -0.87 -10.77
N SER A 174 1.30 0.26 -10.53
CA SER A 174 0.99 1.54 -11.18
C SER A 174 1.25 1.57 -12.70
N ARG A 175 1.98 0.57 -13.22
CA ARG A 175 2.30 0.43 -14.64
C ARG A 175 1.33 -0.49 -15.38
N LEU A 176 0.42 -1.17 -14.66
CA LEU A 176 -0.57 -2.06 -15.26
C LEU A 176 -1.73 -1.28 -15.87
N TYR A 177 -2.25 -1.79 -16.98
CA TYR A 177 -3.46 -1.28 -17.62
C TYR A 177 -4.43 -2.43 -17.97
N PRO A 178 -5.70 -2.38 -17.51
CA PRO A 178 -6.27 -1.36 -16.64
C PRO A 178 -5.64 -1.39 -15.23
N PRO A 179 -5.72 -0.29 -14.45
CA PRO A 179 -5.26 -0.27 -13.07
C PRO A 179 -5.97 -1.33 -12.23
N LEU A 180 -5.24 -1.95 -11.29
CA LEU A 180 -5.85 -2.86 -10.32
C LEU A 180 -6.71 -2.09 -9.33
N THR A 181 -7.92 -2.57 -9.13
CA THR A 181 -8.88 -1.97 -8.20
C THR A 181 -9.51 -3.05 -7.32
N SER A 182 -9.65 -2.74 -6.04
CA SER A 182 -10.48 -3.44 -5.08
C SER A 182 -11.47 -2.44 -4.46
N ASP A 183 -12.21 -2.85 -3.43
CA ASP A 183 -13.07 -1.94 -2.66
C ASP A 183 -12.26 -0.85 -1.93
N SER A 184 -10.99 -1.12 -1.60
CA SER A 184 -10.13 -0.23 -0.81
C SER A 184 -8.90 0.28 -1.57
N TRP A 185 -8.45 -0.42 -2.61
CA TRP A 185 -7.30 -0.08 -3.42
C TRP A 185 -7.75 0.43 -4.80
N PRO A 186 -7.15 1.51 -5.33
CA PRO A 186 -6.04 2.29 -4.79
C PRO A 186 -6.46 3.41 -3.82
N MET A 187 -7.72 3.46 -3.37
CA MET A 187 -8.26 4.57 -2.56
C MET A 187 -7.49 4.86 -1.26
N CYS A 188 -6.90 3.83 -0.63
CA CYS A 188 -6.06 3.97 0.56
C CYS A 188 -4.56 4.19 0.25
N ARG A 189 -4.12 4.14 -1.02
CA ARG A 189 -2.70 4.24 -1.41
C ARG A 189 -1.98 5.45 -0.82
N PRO A 190 -2.49 6.69 -0.89
CA PRO A 190 -1.83 7.83 -0.27
C PRO A 190 -1.61 7.69 1.24
N LEU A 191 -2.52 7.01 1.95
CA LEU A 191 -2.38 6.75 3.37
C LEU A 191 -1.33 5.66 3.64
N VAL A 192 -1.33 4.59 2.84
CA VAL A 192 -0.31 3.53 2.90
C VAL A 192 1.07 4.10 2.61
N GLU A 193 1.25 4.87 1.54
CA GLU A 193 2.52 5.53 1.19
C GLU A 193 2.99 6.50 2.30
N TRP A 194 2.06 7.20 2.96
CA TRP A 194 2.39 8.01 4.13
C TRP A 194 2.92 7.17 5.30
N MET A 195 2.32 6.01 5.60
CA MET A 195 2.81 5.09 6.63
C MET A 195 4.19 4.51 6.27
N LEU A 196 4.37 4.06 5.02
CA LEU A 196 5.64 3.51 4.53
C LEU A 196 6.79 4.51 4.58
N ARG A 197 6.53 5.80 4.31
CA ARG A 197 7.56 6.85 4.39
C ARG A 197 8.17 7.00 5.79
N MET A 198 7.46 6.61 6.85
CA MET A 198 7.98 6.63 8.21
C MET A 198 8.89 5.44 8.53
N LEU A 199 8.81 4.34 7.76
CA LEU A 199 9.69 3.20 7.93
C LEU A 199 11.13 3.55 7.48
N PRO A 200 12.16 2.87 8.02
CA PRO A 200 13.54 3.05 7.58
C PRO A 200 13.73 2.81 6.08
N THR A 201 14.64 3.58 5.46
CA THR A 201 15.04 3.40 4.04
C THR A 201 16.27 2.49 3.93
N GLY A 202 16.57 2.05 2.70
CA GLY A 202 17.79 1.27 2.40
C GLY A 202 17.58 -0.25 2.33
N GLY A 203 16.33 -0.70 2.42
CA GLY A 203 15.95 -2.08 2.17
C GLY A 203 16.01 -2.41 0.67
N VAL A 204 16.03 -3.70 0.36
CA VAL A 204 16.04 -4.20 -1.02
C VAL A 204 14.87 -5.16 -1.16
N ALA A 205 13.99 -4.89 -2.13
CA ALA A 205 12.96 -5.84 -2.50
C ALA A 205 13.64 -7.09 -3.09
N PRO A 206 13.30 -8.31 -2.62
CA PRO A 206 13.85 -9.52 -3.21
C PRO A 206 13.55 -9.58 -4.71
N GLU A 207 14.55 -9.97 -5.51
CA GLU A 207 14.29 -10.26 -6.91
C GLU A 207 13.42 -11.52 -7.01
N LEU A 208 12.35 -11.42 -7.79
CA LEU A 208 11.59 -12.61 -8.20
C LEU A 208 12.54 -13.55 -8.92
N ARG A 209 12.60 -14.79 -8.42
CA ARG A 209 13.36 -15.84 -9.08
C ARG A 209 12.68 -16.16 -10.41
N GLU A 210 13.31 -15.77 -11.52
CA GLU A 210 12.95 -16.29 -12.82
C GLU A 210 13.40 -17.74 -12.94
N TRP A 211 12.44 -18.65 -13.15
CA TRP A 211 12.73 -20.05 -13.41
C TRP A 211 13.02 -20.26 -14.89
N SER A 212 14.19 -20.83 -15.19
CA SER A 212 14.53 -21.26 -16.56
C SER A 212 13.59 -22.37 -17.04
N GLU A 213 13.46 -22.53 -18.36
CA GLU A 213 12.61 -23.58 -18.94
C GLU A 213 13.04 -24.97 -18.45
N GLU A 214 14.34 -25.23 -18.32
CA GLU A 214 14.88 -26.49 -17.82
C GLU A 214 14.48 -26.73 -16.36
N ALA A 215 14.53 -25.70 -15.53
CA ALA A 215 14.15 -25.81 -14.14
C ALA A 215 12.64 -26.06 -13.98
N ARG A 216 11.81 -25.42 -14.82
CA ARG A 216 10.36 -25.67 -14.86
C ARG A 216 10.06 -27.10 -15.31
N ALA A 217 10.74 -27.58 -16.37
CA ALA A 217 10.59 -28.93 -16.86
C ALA A 217 10.98 -29.98 -15.82
N ALA A 218 12.08 -29.75 -15.09
CA ALA A 218 12.52 -30.63 -14.02
C ALA A 218 11.51 -30.72 -12.86
N ILE A 219 10.88 -29.59 -12.48
CA ILE A 219 9.82 -29.57 -11.47
C ILE A 219 8.58 -30.33 -11.97
N ALA A 220 8.19 -30.12 -13.22
CA ALA A 220 7.06 -30.83 -13.82
C ALA A 220 7.31 -32.34 -13.86
N GLU A 221 8.49 -32.77 -14.30
CA GLU A 221 8.88 -34.19 -14.32
C GLU A 221 8.86 -34.80 -12.92
N ALA A 222 9.42 -34.09 -11.93
CA ALA A 222 9.39 -34.54 -10.53
C ALA A 222 7.95 -34.65 -9.99
N PHE A 223 7.08 -33.73 -10.35
CA PHE A 223 5.67 -33.76 -9.97
C PHE A 223 4.94 -34.96 -10.59
N PHE A 224 5.08 -35.18 -11.90
CA PHE A 224 4.47 -36.32 -12.59
C PHE A 224 5.03 -37.67 -12.13
N ALA A 225 6.29 -37.71 -11.70
CA ALA A 225 6.89 -38.89 -11.07
C ALA A 225 6.41 -39.14 -9.62
N SER A 226 5.76 -38.16 -8.98
CA SER A 226 5.26 -38.28 -7.60
C SER A 226 3.96 -39.07 -7.52
N SER A 227 3.62 -39.55 -6.32
CA SER A 227 2.32 -40.20 -6.07
C SER A 227 1.11 -39.32 -6.35
N TYR A 228 1.30 -38.00 -6.37
CA TYR A 228 0.23 -37.02 -6.61
C TYR A 228 0.04 -36.72 -8.10
N GLY A 229 1.12 -36.76 -8.90
CA GLY A 229 1.10 -36.43 -10.33
C GLY A 229 1.03 -37.63 -11.26
N ALA A 230 1.39 -38.84 -10.80
CA ALA A 230 1.47 -40.02 -11.66
C ALA A 230 0.15 -40.41 -12.35
N LEU A 231 -1.00 -40.07 -11.75
CA LEU A 231 -2.33 -40.30 -12.35
C LEU A 231 -2.73 -39.25 -13.41
N LEU A 232 -1.97 -38.16 -13.48
CA LEU A 232 -2.16 -37.03 -14.40
C LEU A 232 -1.18 -37.08 -15.58
N ASP A 233 -0.16 -37.96 -15.56
CA ASP A 233 0.79 -38.15 -16.67
C ASP A 233 0.15 -39.02 -17.77
N ARG A 234 -0.77 -38.43 -18.56
CA ARG A 234 -1.42 -39.09 -19.72
C ARG A 234 -0.78 -38.64 -21.03
N GLU A 235 -0.60 -39.58 -21.96
CA GLU A 235 -0.03 -39.28 -23.30
C GLU A 235 -0.77 -38.18 -24.07
N ASP A 236 -2.08 -38.00 -23.83
CA ASP A 236 -2.90 -36.99 -24.52
C ASP A 236 -2.79 -35.57 -23.92
N GLU A 237 -2.12 -35.41 -22.77
CA GLU A 237 -2.00 -34.14 -22.01
C GLU A 237 -0.55 -33.61 -21.96
N ARG A 238 0.38 -34.24 -22.69
CA ARG A 238 1.79 -33.86 -22.82
C ARG A 238 2.10 -32.95 -24.00
#